data_AF-A0A8B9D5Q8-F1
#
_entry.id   AF-A0A8B9D5Q8-F1
#
_cell.length_a   1.000
_cell.length_b   1.000
_cell.length_c   1.000
_cell.angle_alpha   90.00
_cell.angle_beta   90.00
_cell.angle_gamma   90.00
#
_symmetry.space_group_name_H-M   'P 1'
#
loop_
_entity.id
_entity.type
_entity.pdbx_description
1 polymer ?
#
loop_
_entity_poly.entity_id
_entity_poly.type
_entity_poly.pdbx_seq_one_letter_code
_entity_poly.pdbx_strand_id
1 'polypeptide(L)'
;MRHRYNDCVGWLAELMGHGSFHVKELSLCTLMKFVELEAEYPLVKVEWKGSFTFPRELLKVVVDGLIPLNEDASLLISRFQEYMEYDDIRYFVMKAVTESIGQVMQKTKERPLPFYQQNIFSLISPINMPNKERDLVKFMVKQDNREEWKVSKLQAHKQAFERMWLSFLKHKLPTGLYKKVLVILHDSILPYMNEPTLMIDFLTVAYGIGGAISLLALNGLFILIHQHNLEYPDFYKKLYSLLDPSIYHVKYRARFFHLLDLFLSSSHLPAYLVAAFIKRLSRLALTAPPEALLMVIPFICNLFRRHPACKVLVHRPNGPADLSEDPYIMEQEEPSESRALESSLWELQALQNHYYPDVAQAAAILNQSLSEIEDDISGLLELSASELFDKEVKKSAAIVPLEFEQVRGTCTKLTCGARHFCL
;
A
#
# COMPACT_ATOMS: atom_id res chain seq x y z
N MET A 1 -39.26 31.56 14.95
CA MET A 1 -39.09 30.45 13.99
C MET A 1 -37.65 29.97 13.89
N ARG A 2 -36.66 30.84 13.62
CA ARG A 2 -35.24 30.42 13.54
C ARG A 2 -34.68 29.75 14.81
N HIS A 3 -35.01 30.26 16.00
CA HIS A 3 -34.61 29.63 17.26
C HIS A 3 -35.13 28.18 17.34
N ARG A 4 -36.42 27.97 17.08
CA ARG A 4 -37.03 26.61 17.05
C ARG A 4 -36.39 25.69 16.01
N TYR A 5 -36.01 26.23 14.85
CA TYR A 5 -35.29 25.46 13.84
C TYR A 5 -33.93 25.01 14.36
N ASN A 6 -33.15 25.92 14.95
CA ASN A 6 -31.85 25.61 15.54
C ASN A 6 -31.98 24.64 16.73
N ASP A 7 -33.03 24.76 17.54
CA ASP A 7 -33.33 23.81 18.63
C ASP A 7 -33.57 22.40 18.07
N CYS A 8 -34.38 22.29 17.00
CA CYS A 8 -34.62 21.01 16.32
C CYS A 8 -33.33 20.41 15.75
N VAL A 9 -32.46 21.23 15.12
CA VAL A 9 -31.16 20.77 14.63
C VAL A 9 -30.29 20.26 15.77
N GLY A 10 -30.28 20.95 16.92
CA GLY A 10 -29.59 20.51 18.13
C GLY A 10 -30.09 19.16 18.63
N TRP A 11 -31.41 18.95 18.69
CA TRP A 11 -31.99 17.68 19.11
C TRP A 11 -31.67 16.55 18.13
N LEU A 12 -31.71 16.80 16.83
CA LEU A 12 -31.33 15.82 15.82
C LEU A 12 -29.83 15.45 15.93
N ALA A 13 -28.97 16.42 16.21
CA ALA A 13 -27.55 16.17 16.46
C ALA A 13 -27.33 15.28 17.69
N GLU A 14 -28.06 15.50 18.78
CA GLU A 14 -28.02 14.63 19.96
C GLU A 14 -28.50 13.20 19.64
N LEU A 15 -29.53 13.06 18.79
CA LEU A 15 -30.04 11.76 18.35
C LEU A 15 -29.05 10.96 17.49
N MET A 16 -28.05 11.61 16.87
CA MET A 16 -26.95 10.90 16.21
C MET A 16 -26.05 10.15 17.20
N GLY A 17 -26.08 10.49 18.49
CA GLY A 17 -25.41 9.76 19.58
C GLY A 17 -26.26 8.67 20.23
N HIS A 18 -27.48 8.40 19.73
CA HIS A 18 -28.40 7.47 20.38
C HIS A 18 -27.95 6.01 20.29
N GLY A 19 -28.27 5.18 21.31
CA GLY A 19 -27.83 3.78 21.34
C GLY A 19 -28.40 2.89 20.22
N SER A 20 -29.56 3.25 19.65
CA SER A 20 -30.19 2.51 18.55
C SER A 20 -29.75 3.04 17.18
N PHE A 21 -29.26 2.15 16.32
CA PHE A 21 -28.83 2.48 14.95
C PHE A 21 -29.96 3.06 14.10
N HIS A 22 -31.19 2.53 14.21
CA HIS A 22 -32.31 3.02 13.41
C HIS A 22 -32.63 4.50 13.69
N VAL A 23 -32.48 4.92 14.95
CA VAL A 23 -32.67 6.32 15.35
C VAL A 23 -31.55 7.21 14.79
N LYS A 24 -30.30 6.72 14.82
CA LYS A 24 -29.14 7.40 14.25
C LYS A 24 -29.29 7.60 12.73
N GLU A 25 -29.71 6.55 12.02
CA GLU A 25 -29.93 6.58 10.57
C GLU A 25 -31.05 7.56 10.18
N LEU A 26 -32.20 7.49 10.87
CA LEU A 26 -33.31 8.43 10.62
C LEU A 26 -32.93 9.88 10.92
N SER A 27 -32.16 10.12 11.99
CA SER A 27 -31.66 11.46 12.30
C SER A 27 -30.75 11.98 11.19
N LEU A 28 -29.79 11.18 10.73
CA LEU A 28 -28.90 11.53 9.63
C LEU A 28 -29.68 11.88 8.35
N CYS A 29 -30.62 11.02 7.93
CA CYS A 29 -31.43 11.25 6.74
C CYS A 29 -32.29 12.52 6.86
N THR A 30 -32.77 12.85 8.06
CA THR A 30 -33.56 14.05 8.33
C THR A 30 -32.68 15.31 8.30
N LEU A 31 -31.49 15.26 8.88
CA LEU A 31 -30.53 16.35 8.81
C LEU A 31 -30.08 16.61 7.37
N MET A 32 -29.85 15.57 6.57
CA MET A 32 -29.49 15.72 5.16
C MET A 32 -30.64 16.32 4.33
N LYS A 33 -31.89 15.96 4.62
CA LYS A 33 -33.04 16.64 4.02
C LYS A 33 -33.11 18.13 4.43
N PHE A 34 -32.71 18.47 5.65
CA PHE A 34 -32.64 19.88 6.05
C PHE A 34 -31.53 20.61 5.30
N VAL A 35 -30.38 19.97 5.07
CA VAL A 35 -29.29 20.49 4.24
C VAL A 35 -29.76 20.73 2.81
N GLU A 36 -30.48 19.77 2.21
CA GLU A 36 -31.08 19.92 0.87
C GLU A 36 -32.09 21.08 0.82
N LEU A 37 -33.00 21.15 1.78
CA LEU A 37 -34.04 22.20 1.83
C LEU A 37 -33.45 23.59 2.11
N GLU A 38 -32.43 23.70 2.95
CA GLU A 38 -31.76 24.98 3.23
C GLU A 38 -30.91 25.45 2.04
N ALA A 39 -30.35 24.50 1.28
CA ALA A 39 -29.70 24.76 0.01
C ALA A 39 -30.67 25.31 -1.06
N GLU A 40 -31.89 24.78 -1.13
CA GLU A 40 -32.95 25.28 -2.03
C GLU A 40 -33.58 26.60 -1.54
N TYR A 41 -33.78 26.72 -0.22
CA TYR A 41 -34.46 27.85 0.42
C TYR A 41 -33.60 28.44 1.54
N PRO A 42 -32.64 29.34 1.21
CA PRO A 42 -31.73 29.93 2.20
C PRO A 42 -32.48 30.67 3.31
N LEU A 43 -32.06 30.46 4.57
CA LEU A 43 -32.65 31.11 5.75
C LEU A 43 -32.48 32.64 5.73
N VAL A 44 -31.45 33.14 5.05
CA VAL A 44 -31.18 34.56 4.84
C VAL A 44 -31.38 34.85 3.36
N LYS A 45 -32.30 35.78 3.04
CA LYS A 45 -32.45 36.28 1.68
C LYS A 45 -31.15 36.97 1.28
N VAL A 46 -30.50 36.41 0.27
CA VAL A 46 -29.26 36.94 -0.28
C VAL A 46 -29.52 38.33 -0.88
N GLU A 47 -28.76 39.34 -0.46
CA GLU A 47 -28.87 40.71 -0.97
C GLU A 47 -28.47 40.83 -2.46
N TRP A 48 -27.71 39.86 -2.98
CA TRP A 48 -27.16 39.82 -4.33
C TRP A 48 -27.68 38.59 -5.09
N LYS A 49 -28.40 38.80 -6.19
CA LYS A 49 -28.77 37.71 -7.11
C LYS A 49 -27.50 37.05 -7.65
N GLY A 50 -27.24 35.79 -7.28
CA GLY A 50 -26.08 35.01 -7.75
C GLY A 50 -25.07 34.60 -6.67
N SER A 51 -25.29 34.91 -5.39
CA SER A 51 -24.39 34.42 -4.32
C SER A 51 -24.69 32.96 -3.95
N PHE A 52 -23.69 32.09 -4.10
CA PHE A 52 -23.76 30.70 -3.64
C PHE A 52 -23.86 30.62 -2.12
N THR A 53 -25.02 30.18 -1.64
CA THR A 53 -25.26 29.98 -0.20
C THR A 53 -25.40 28.49 0.03
N PHE A 54 -24.45 27.92 0.76
CA PHE A 54 -24.49 26.52 1.16
C PHE A 54 -24.59 26.45 2.69
N PRO A 55 -25.42 25.54 3.25
CA PRO A 55 -25.63 25.41 4.70
C PRO A 55 -24.43 24.74 5.38
N ARG A 56 -23.31 25.48 5.48
CA ARG A 56 -22.03 24.98 6.01
C ARG A 56 -22.13 24.59 7.48
N GLU A 57 -22.81 25.41 8.29
CA GLU A 57 -22.95 25.16 9.73
C GLU A 57 -23.79 23.90 9.99
N LEU A 58 -24.87 23.70 9.24
CA LEU A 58 -25.69 22.50 9.36
C LEU A 58 -24.93 21.24 8.91
N LEU A 59 -24.23 21.30 7.77
CA LEU A 59 -23.41 20.18 7.33
C LEU A 59 -22.29 19.87 8.33
N LYS A 60 -21.71 20.90 8.96
CA LYS A 60 -20.71 20.71 10.02
C LYS A 60 -21.27 19.94 11.21
N VAL A 61 -22.49 20.25 11.65
CA VAL A 61 -23.18 19.49 12.70
C VAL A 61 -23.35 18.01 12.30
N VAL A 62 -23.70 17.74 11.03
CA VAL A 62 -23.79 16.37 10.51
C VAL A 62 -22.42 15.67 10.56
N VAL A 63 -21.36 16.33 10.07
CA VAL A 63 -20.01 15.77 10.05
C VAL A 63 -19.49 15.50 11.47
N ASP A 64 -19.70 16.41 12.42
CA ASP A 64 -19.29 16.20 13.81
C ASP A 64 -20.07 15.03 14.46
N GLY A 65 -21.34 14.83 14.10
CA GLY A 65 -22.12 13.67 14.53
C GLY A 65 -21.67 12.35 13.90
N LEU A 66 -21.10 12.38 12.70
CA LEU A 66 -20.55 11.19 12.01
C LEU A 66 -19.19 10.75 12.57
N ILE A 67 -18.51 11.62 13.32
CA ILE A 67 -17.17 11.36 13.84
C ILE A 67 -17.16 11.44 15.38
N PRO A 68 -17.92 10.57 16.07
CA PRO A 68 -17.91 10.52 17.53
C PRO A 68 -16.51 10.11 18.05
N LEU A 69 -16.17 10.58 19.26
CA LEU A 69 -14.85 10.36 19.85
C LEU A 69 -14.65 8.92 20.36
N ASN A 70 -15.73 8.29 20.85
CA ASN A 70 -15.68 7.05 21.63
C ASN A 70 -16.46 5.87 21.02
N GLU A 71 -17.15 6.08 19.90
CA GLU A 71 -18.00 5.06 19.25
C GLU A 71 -17.53 4.81 17.82
N ASP A 72 -17.73 3.58 17.32
CA ASP A 72 -17.57 3.30 15.89
C ASP A 72 -18.82 3.76 15.13
N ALA A 73 -18.61 4.61 14.13
CA ALA A 73 -19.66 5.17 13.28
C ALA A 73 -19.61 4.61 11.84
N SER A 74 -18.83 3.55 11.60
CA SER A 74 -18.60 3.01 10.24
C SER A 74 -19.89 2.72 9.45
N LEU A 75 -20.94 2.20 10.10
CA LEU A 75 -22.23 1.93 9.44
C LEU A 75 -22.97 3.22 9.04
N LEU A 76 -22.96 4.23 9.92
CA LEU A 76 -23.60 5.52 9.67
C LEU A 76 -22.85 6.29 8.57
N ILE A 77 -21.53 6.20 8.57
CA ILE A 77 -20.66 6.73 7.51
C ILE A 77 -20.96 6.04 6.18
N SER A 78 -21.15 4.71 6.16
CA SER A 78 -21.51 4.00 4.93
C SER A 78 -22.84 4.47 4.34
N ARG A 79 -23.82 4.83 5.18
CA ARG A 79 -25.06 5.47 4.70
C ARG A 79 -24.82 6.87 4.19
N PHE A 80 -23.98 7.65 4.88
CA PHE A 80 -23.65 9.00 4.46
C PHE A 80 -22.90 9.05 3.12
N GLN A 81 -22.16 7.99 2.76
CA GLN A 81 -21.45 7.90 1.48
C GLN A 81 -22.38 8.03 0.26
N GLU A 82 -23.66 7.68 0.38
CA GLU A 82 -24.66 7.88 -0.70
C GLU A 82 -24.78 9.38 -1.07
N TYR A 83 -24.63 10.29 -0.10
CA TYR A 83 -24.64 11.74 -0.33
C TYR A 83 -23.30 12.28 -0.85
N MET A 84 -22.21 11.50 -0.75
CA MET A 84 -20.91 11.89 -1.31
C MET A 84 -20.85 11.79 -2.84
N GLU A 85 -21.95 11.38 -3.50
CA GLU A 85 -22.10 11.52 -4.95
C GLU A 85 -22.09 12.98 -5.40
N TYR A 86 -22.47 13.93 -4.53
CA TYR A 86 -22.54 15.34 -4.86
C TYR A 86 -21.19 16.05 -4.63
N ASP A 87 -20.76 16.81 -5.63
CA ASP A 87 -19.47 17.53 -5.66
C ASP A 87 -19.36 18.60 -4.57
N ASP A 88 -20.42 19.40 -4.41
CA ASP A 88 -20.49 20.43 -3.37
C ASP A 88 -20.46 19.84 -1.96
N ILE A 89 -21.19 18.74 -1.73
CA ILE A 89 -21.15 18.04 -0.43
C ILE A 89 -19.73 17.54 -0.15
N ARG A 90 -19.08 16.84 -1.10
CA ARG A 90 -17.67 16.41 -0.93
C ARG A 90 -16.76 17.57 -0.54
N TYR A 91 -16.86 18.70 -1.26
CA TYR A 91 -16.06 19.89 -0.98
C TYR A 91 -16.23 20.42 0.45
N PHE A 92 -17.48 20.56 0.90
CA PHE A 92 -17.75 21.09 2.23
C PHE A 92 -17.49 20.08 3.34
N VAL A 93 -17.67 18.78 3.10
CA VAL A 93 -17.27 17.74 4.06
C VAL A 93 -15.76 17.76 4.25
N MET A 94 -14.95 17.85 3.20
CA MET A 94 -13.49 17.93 3.33
C MET A 94 -13.06 19.11 4.23
N LYS A 95 -13.74 20.26 4.11
CA LYS A 95 -13.49 21.42 4.98
C LYS A 95 -13.95 21.21 6.41
N ALA A 96 -15.17 20.69 6.59
CA ALA A 96 -15.73 20.42 7.91
C ALA A 96 -14.87 19.42 8.69
N VAL A 97 -14.40 18.36 8.04
CA VAL A 97 -13.47 17.38 8.62
C VAL A 97 -12.16 18.05 9.03
N THR A 98 -11.59 18.91 8.18
CA THR A 98 -10.35 19.64 8.49
C THR A 98 -10.52 20.54 9.72
N GLU A 99 -11.64 21.24 9.84
CA GLU A 99 -11.97 22.07 11.00
C GLU A 99 -12.18 21.23 12.26
N SER A 100 -12.93 20.12 12.16
CA SER A 100 -13.20 19.20 13.26
C SER A 100 -11.89 18.63 13.81
N ILE A 101 -10.99 18.19 12.93
CA ILE A 101 -9.63 17.75 13.29
C ILE A 101 -8.91 18.85 14.07
N GLY A 102 -8.87 20.08 13.56
CA GLY A 102 -8.21 21.21 14.23
C GLY A 102 -8.77 21.53 15.62
N GLN A 103 -10.09 21.47 15.79
CA GLN A 103 -10.75 21.72 17.07
C GLN A 103 -10.49 20.61 18.09
N VAL A 104 -10.59 19.35 17.67
CA VAL A 104 -10.33 18.19 18.53
C VAL A 104 -8.85 18.14 18.91
N MET A 105 -7.93 18.50 18.01
CA MET A 105 -6.50 18.62 18.33
C MET A 105 -6.22 19.58 19.47
N GLN A 106 -6.75 20.80 19.40
CA GLN A 106 -6.53 21.83 20.43
C GLN A 106 -7.07 21.38 21.79
N LYS A 107 -8.21 20.69 21.81
CA LYS A 107 -8.86 20.22 23.04
C LYS A 107 -8.15 19.03 23.67
N THR A 108 -7.63 18.10 22.87
CA THR A 108 -7.21 16.78 23.36
C THR A 108 -5.71 16.64 23.65
N LYS A 109 -4.90 17.69 23.39
CA LYS A 109 -3.44 17.71 23.64
C LYS A 109 -2.74 16.43 23.15
N GLU A 110 -3.00 16.06 21.89
CA GLU A 110 -2.34 14.94 21.19
C GLU A 110 -2.58 13.52 21.76
N ARG A 111 -3.61 13.30 22.58
CA ARG A 111 -3.98 11.93 22.97
C ARG A 111 -4.46 11.12 21.75
N PRO A 112 -3.99 9.87 21.57
CA PRO A 112 -4.49 9.03 20.49
C PRO A 112 -5.96 8.66 20.78
N LEU A 113 -6.83 8.93 19.80
CA LEU A 113 -8.25 8.57 19.83
C LEU A 113 -8.51 7.58 18.70
N PRO A 114 -8.34 6.26 18.93
CA PRO A 114 -8.39 5.28 17.86
C PRO A 114 -9.73 5.23 17.12
N PHE A 115 -10.85 5.34 17.84
CA PHE A 115 -12.19 5.35 17.24
C PHE A 115 -12.41 6.59 16.38
N TYR A 116 -12.09 7.78 16.89
CA TYR A 116 -12.14 9.02 16.13
C TYR A 116 -11.31 8.95 14.84
N GLN A 117 -10.07 8.48 14.93
CA GLN A 117 -9.18 8.34 13.78
C GLN A 117 -9.69 7.32 12.76
N GLN A 118 -10.28 6.21 13.24
CA GLN A 118 -10.88 5.19 12.37
C GLN A 118 -12.13 5.72 11.67
N ASN A 119 -12.98 6.48 12.37
CA ASN A 119 -14.16 7.12 11.80
C ASN A 119 -13.78 8.16 10.74
N ILE A 120 -12.78 9.02 11.02
CA ILE A 120 -12.25 9.95 10.00
C ILE A 120 -11.75 9.16 8.80
N PHE A 121 -10.91 8.15 9.01
CA PHE A 121 -10.37 7.35 7.91
C PHE A 121 -11.48 6.72 7.06
N SER A 122 -12.50 6.13 7.68
CA SER A 122 -13.67 5.56 6.99
C SER A 122 -14.48 6.59 6.21
N LEU A 123 -14.50 7.86 6.64
CA LEU A 123 -15.18 8.95 5.95
C LEU A 123 -14.36 9.52 4.79
N ILE A 124 -13.03 9.62 4.93
CA ILE A 124 -12.15 10.24 3.92
C ILE A 124 -11.63 9.26 2.87
N SER A 125 -11.47 7.97 3.20
CA SER A 125 -10.97 6.95 2.26
C SER A 125 -11.83 6.75 1.00
N PRO A 126 -13.17 6.79 1.04
CA PRO A 126 -14.00 6.59 -0.16
C PRO A 126 -14.15 7.86 -1.01
N ILE A 127 -13.58 9.01 -0.58
CA ILE A 127 -13.69 10.27 -1.32
C ILE A 127 -12.86 10.14 -2.61
N ASN A 128 -13.51 9.70 -3.68
CA ASN A 128 -12.95 9.72 -5.01
C ASN A 128 -12.94 11.16 -5.51
N MET A 129 -11.83 11.59 -6.09
CA MET A 129 -11.71 12.92 -6.67
C MET A 129 -11.86 12.84 -8.19
N PRO A 130 -12.59 13.78 -8.83
CA PRO A 130 -12.71 13.79 -10.28
C PRO A 130 -11.35 14.07 -10.93
N ASN A 131 -11.03 13.34 -12.00
CA ASN A 131 -9.77 13.50 -12.74
C ASN A 131 -9.81 14.75 -13.64
N LYS A 132 -10.99 15.13 -14.15
CA LYS A 132 -11.20 16.27 -15.02
C LYS A 132 -12.31 17.17 -14.48
N GLU A 133 -12.23 18.47 -14.79
CA GLU A 133 -13.29 19.44 -14.45
C GLU A 133 -14.65 19.09 -15.07
N ARG A 134 -14.65 18.40 -16.21
CA ARG A 134 -15.87 17.91 -16.89
C ARG A 134 -16.61 16.83 -16.10
N ASP A 135 -15.93 16.19 -15.15
CA ASP A 135 -16.50 15.14 -14.31
C ASP A 135 -17.25 15.73 -13.09
N LEU A 136 -17.16 17.05 -12.86
CA LEU A 136 -17.96 17.79 -11.87
C LEU A 136 -19.38 18.02 -12.42
N VAL A 137 -20.23 17.02 -12.27
CA VAL A 137 -21.55 16.99 -12.92
C VAL A 137 -22.69 17.15 -11.90
N LYS A 138 -22.54 16.58 -10.70
CA LYS A 138 -23.64 16.43 -9.73
C LYS A 138 -23.45 17.41 -8.59
N PHE A 139 -24.15 18.53 -8.66
CA PHE A 139 -24.27 19.48 -7.54
C PHE A 139 -25.65 19.36 -6.91
N MET A 140 -25.70 19.36 -5.58
CA MET A 140 -26.96 19.41 -4.84
C MET A 140 -27.62 20.78 -5.02
N VAL A 141 -26.83 21.86 -4.99
CA VAL A 141 -27.31 23.22 -5.29
C VAL A 141 -27.33 23.46 -6.79
N LYS A 142 -28.52 23.53 -7.40
CA LYS A 142 -28.69 23.88 -8.82
C LYS A 142 -28.77 25.39 -9.00
N GLN A 143 -27.74 26.02 -9.56
CA GLN A 143 -27.76 27.45 -9.91
C GLN A 143 -26.95 27.77 -11.19
N ASP A 144 -27.30 28.88 -11.84
CA ASP A 144 -26.93 29.23 -13.21
C ASP A 144 -25.51 29.82 -13.38
N ASN A 145 -24.91 30.41 -12.33
CA ASN A 145 -23.57 31.03 -12.41
C ASN A 145 -22.46 30.12 -11.88
N ARG A 146 -22.21 29.00 -12.56
CA ARG A 146 -21.25 27.98 -12.10
C ARG A 146 -19.78 28.40 -12.21
N GLU A 147 -19.41 29.24 -13.16
CA GLU A 147 -18.01 29.45 -13.55
C GLU A 147 -17.19 30.32 -12.56
N GLU A 148 -17.84 31.18 -11.79
CA GLU A 148 -17.16 32.10 -10.88
C GLU A 148 -16.81 31.46 -9.53
N TRP A 149 -17.35 30.28 -9.24
CA TRP A 149 -17.33 29.74 -7.89
C TRP A 149 -16.13 28.86 -7.61
N LYS A 150 -15.56 29.02 -6.41
CA LYS A 150 -14.46 28.17 -5.93
C LYS A 150 -14.87 26.69 -5.89
N VAL A 151 -16.14 26.37 -5.64
CA VAL A 151 -16.66 24.99 -5.58
C VAL A 151 -16.70 24.33 -6.96
N SER A 152 -16.71 25.10 -8.04
CA SER A 152 -16.71 24.56 -9.41
C SER A 152 -15.30 24.34 -9.95
N LYS A 153 -14.27 24.87 -9.28
CA LYS A 153 -12.87 24.76 -9.71
C LYS A 153 -12.24 23.51 -9.13
N LEU A 154 -11.72 22.63 -9.99
CA LEU A 154 -11.06 21.39 -9.56
C LEU A 154 -9.86 21.67 -8.64
N GLN A 155 -9.10 22.75 -8.90
CA GLN A 155 -7.98 23.15 -8.06
C GLN A 155 -8.39 23.40 -6.60
N ALA A 156 -9.57 23.98 -6.36
CA ALA A 156 -10.03 24.25 -5.00
C ALA A 156 -10.40 22.95 -4.28
N HIS A 157 -10.97 21.96 -4.99
CA HIS A 157 -11.22 20.63 -4.45
C HIS A 157 -9.92 19.93 -4.10
N LYS A 158 -8.93 19.93 -5.00
CA LYS A 158 -7.59 19.37 -4.73
C LYS A 158 -6.93 20.03 -3.52
N GLN A 159 -7.05 21.35 -3.38
CA GLN A 159 -6.52 22.08 -2.20
C GLN A 159 -7.23 21.68 -0.91
N ALA A 160 -8.55 21.48 -0.94
CA ALA A 160 -9.30 21.02 0.23
C ALA A 160 -8.93 19.58 0.60
N PHE A 161 -8.79 18.70 -0.39
CA PHE A 161 -8.38 17.32 -0.24
C PHE A 161 -6.97 17.20 0.37
N GLU A 162 -6.00 17.93 -0.17
CA GLU A 162 -4.63 17.97 0.32
C GLU A 162 -4.58 18.45 1.78
N ARG A 163 -5.24 19.56 2.11
CA ARG A 163 -5.30 20.09 3.49
C ARG A 163 -5.94 19.10 4.47
N MET A 164 -6.99 18.42 4.05
CA MET A 164 -7.67 17.41 4.87
C MET A 164 -6.71 16.24 5.19
N TRP A 165 -6.07 15.66 4.18
CA TRP A 165 -5.12 14.56 4.37
C TRP A 165 -3.90 14.99 5.19
N LEU A 166 -3.30 16.15 4.91
CA LEU A 166 -2.18 16.67 5.69
C LEU A 166 -2.56 16.91 7.15
N SER A 167 -3.77 17.43 7.41
CA SER A 167 -4.28 17.61 8.78
C SER A 167 -4.46 16.27 9.50
N PHE A 168 -4.99 15.27 8.81
CA PHE A 168 -5.17 13.92 9.35
C PHE A 168 -3.84 13.22 9.64
N LEU A 169 -2.86 13.33 8.74
CA LEU A 169 -1.56 12.66 8.85
C LEU A 169 -0.61 13.31 9.85
N LYS A 170 -0.87 14.56 10.28
CA LYS A 170 -0.15 15.18 11.41
C LYS A 170 -0.37 14.42 12.73
N HIS A 171 -1.44 13.64 12.84
CA HIS A 171 -1.69 12.82 14.02
C HIS A 171 -0.82 11.56 14.05
N LYS A 172 -0.43 11.13 15.25
CA LYS A 172 0.11 9.78 15.45
C LYS A 172 -0.99 8.75 15.22
N LEU A 173 -0.93 8.06 14.09
CA LEU A 173 -1.90 7.03 13.72
C LEU A 173 -1.52 5.66 14.33
N PRO A 174 -2.50 4.86 14.76
CA PRO A 174 -2.31 3.44 15.09
C PRO A 174 -1.72 2.67 13.90
N THR A 175 -0.92 1.65 14.18
CA THR A 175 -0.20 0.87 13.15
C THR A 175 -1.13 0.24 12.09
N GLY A 176 -2.33 -0.19 12.48
CA GLY A 176 -3.33 -0.71 11.56
C GLY A 176 -3.84 0.33 10.56
N LEU A 177 -4.15 1.55 11.04
CA LEU A 177 -4.56 2.66 10.19
C LEU A 177 -3.41 3.15 9.31
N TYR A 178 -2.21 3.23 9.86
CA TYR A 178 -1.00 3.63 9.14
C TYR A 178 -0.77 2.75 7.90
N LYS A 179 -0.88 1.41 8.04
CA LYS A 179 -0.77 0.47 6.92
C LYS A 179 -1.89 0.66 5.89
N LYS A 180 -3.14 0.87 6.33
CA LYS A 180 -4.28 1.10 5.41
C LYS A 180 -4.07 2.36 4.57
N VAL A 181 -3.60 3.45 5.17
CA VAL A 181 -3.26 4.70 4.46
C VAL A 181 -2.18 4.44 3.41
N LEU A 182 -1.07 3.81 3.78
CA LEU A 182 0.04 3.57 2.84
C LEU A 182 -0.36 2.67 1.65
N VAL A 183 -1.27 1.71 1.86
CA VAL A 183 -1.79 0.85 0.79
C VAL A 183 -2.51 1.65 -0.31
N ILE A 184 -3.28 2.68 0.07
CA ILE A 184 -4.08 3.48 -0.87
C ILE A 184 -3.34 4.76 -1.34
N LEU A 185 -2.27 5.15 -0.65
CA LEU A 185 -1.58 6.43 -0.84
C LEU A 185 -1.19 6.70 -2.30
N HIS A 186 -0.56 5.71 -2.94
CA HIS A 186 -0.03 5.84 -4.30
C HIS A 186 -1.11 5.98 -5.39
N ASP A 187 -2.24 5.26 -5.25
CA ASP A 187 -3.29 5.22 -6.27
C ASP A 187 -4.38 6.29 -6.04
N SER A 188 -4.75 6.54 -4.78
CA SER A 188 -5.95 7.31 -4.45
C SER A 188 -5.68 8.63 -3.72
N ILE A 189 -4.44 8.90 -3.29
CA ILE A 189 -4.12 10.12 -2.54
C ILE A 189 -3.16 11.01 -3.33
N LEU A 190 -1.97 10.51 -3.69
CA LEU A 190 -0.93 11.30 -4.37
C LEU A 190 -1.39 11.94 -5.69
N PRO A 191 -2.15 11.26 -6.59
CA PRO A 191 -2.56 11.86 -7.87
C PRO A 191 -3.48 13.08 -7.73
N TYR A 192 -4.14 13.22 -6.58
CA TYR A 192 -5.16 14.24 -6.33
C TYR A 192 -4.68 15.41 -5.48
N MET A 193 -3.45 15.38 -4.99
CA MET A 193 -2.80 16.51 -4.32
C MET A 193 -2.33 17.56 -5.34
N ASN A 194 -2.24 18.83 -4.94
CA ASN A 194 -1.61 19.84 -5.80
C ASN A 194 -0.09 19.78 -5.66
N GLU A 195 0.40 19.61 -4.43
CA GLU A 195 1.82 19.48 -4.11
C GLU A 195 2.08 18.14 -3.39
N PRO A 196 2.23 17.03 -4.13
CA PRO A 196 2.50 15.71 -3.54
C PRO A 196 3.82 15.64 -2.76
N THR A 197 4.77 16.54 -3.04
CA THR A 197 6.07 16.65 -2.37
C THR A 197 5.94 16.89 -0.87
N LEU A 198 4.84 17.49 -0.39
CA LEU A 198 4.57 17.66 1.05
C LEU A 198 4.45 16.33 1.82
N MET A 199 4.26 15.21 1.11
CA MET A 199 4.19 13.87 1.69
C MET A 199 5.57 13.26 1.97
N ILE A 200 6.66 13.89 1.53
CA ILE A 200 8.02 13.34 1.66
C ILE A 200 8.39 13.08 3.12
N ASP A 201 8.11 14.02 4.03
CA ASP A 201 8.48 13.89 5.44
C ASP A 201 7.75 12.70 6.08
N PHE A 202 6.45 12.56 5.78
CA PHE A 202 5.64 11.45 6.23
C PHE A 202 6.17 10.11 5.69
N LEU A 203 6.46 10.04 4.39
CA LEU A 203 6.97 8.84 3.74
C LEU A 203 8.39 8.47 4.19
N THR A 204 9.23 9.45 4.45
CA THR A 204 10.60 9.23 4.96
C THR A 204 10.57 8.64 6.35
N VAL A 205 9.70 9.16 7.23
CA VAL A 205 9.45 8.57 8.55
C VAL A 205 8.87 7.17 8.40
N ALA A 206 7.88 6.95 7.53
CA ALA A 206 7.29 5.64 7.26
C ALA A 206 8.35 4.61 6.82
N TYR A 207 9.24 5.04 5.93
CA TYR A 207 10.32 4.24 5.38
C TYR A 207 11.41 3.92 6.40
N GLY A 208 11.65 4.82 7.36
CA GLY A 208 12.59 4.61 8.46
C GLY A 208 12.12 3.61 9.54
N ILE A 209 10.82 3.33 9.66
CA ILE A 209 10.26 2.45 10.71
C ILE A 209 10.69 0.98 10.55
N GLY A 210 10.81 0.49 9.31
CA GLY A 210 11.16 -0.89 9.01
C GLY A 210 9.97 -1.83 8.82
N GLY A 211 10.25 -3.04 8.31
CA GLY A 211 9.28 -4.11 8.08
C GLY A 211 8.22 -3.75 7.03
N ALA A 212 7.01 -4.27 7.21
CA ALA A 212 5.91 -4.11 6.23
C ALA A 212 5.51 -2.63 5.96
N ILE A 213 5.77 -1.71 6.90
CA ILE A 213 5.45 -0.30 6.73
C ILE A 213 6.38 0.35 5.70
N SER A 214 7.69 0.08 5.79
CA SER A 214 8.67 0.59 4.83
C SER A 214 8.41 0.09 3.42
N LEU A 215 8.02 -1.20 3.28
CA LEU A 215 7.68 -1.77 1.98
C LEU A 215 6.48 -1.07 1.34
N LEU A 216 5.46 -0.71 2.12
CA LEU A 216 4.30 0.02 1.63
C LEU A 216 4.62 1.49 1.31
N ALA A 217 5.50 2.12 2.10
CA ALA A 217 5.95 3.48 1.85
C ALA A 217 6.76 3.61 0.56
N LEU A 218 7.46 2.54 0.15
CA LEU A 218 8.28 2.52 -1.05
C LEU A 218 7.48 2.83 -2.32
N ASN A 219 6.22 2.38 -2.44
CA ASN A 219 5.33 2.76 -3.55
C ASN A 219 5.11 4.27 -3.63
N GLY A 220 4.85 4.91 -2.48
CA GLY A 220 4.67 6.36 -2.42
C GLY A 220 5.95 7.13 -2.76
N LEU A 221 7.08 6.68 -2.23
CA LEU A 221 8.39 7.27 -2.54
C LEU A 221 8.75 7.11 -4.01
N PHE A 222 8.47 5.96 -4.63
CA PHE A 222 8.70 5.73 -6.06
C PHE A 222 7.99 6.77 -6.91
N ILE A 223 6.71 7.04 -6.63
CA ILE A 223 5.94 8.05 -7.35
C ILE A 223 6.55 9.44 -7.18
N LEU A 224 6.95 9.81 -5.96
CA LEU A 224 7.59 11.11 -5.72
C LEU A 224 8.95 11.24 -6.44
N ILE A 225 9.76 10.19 -6.44
CA ILE A 225 11.06 10.17 -7.12
C ILE A 225 10.86 10.26 -8.64
N HIS A 226 9.97 9.43 -9.21
CA HIS A 226 9.81 9.29 -10.65
C HIS A 226 8.95 10.40 -11.29
N GLN A 227 7.85 10.81 -10.66
CA GLN A 227 6.92 11.79 -11.24
C GLN A 227 7.22 13.22 -10.79
N HIS A 228 7.80 13.40 -9.60
CA HIS A 228 8.09 14.72 -9.03
C HIS A 228 9.60 15.01 -8.92
N ASN A 229 10.46 14.17 -9.52
CA ASN A 229 11.92 14.31 -9.56
C ASN A 229 12.55 14.56 -8.18
N LEU A 230 12.01 13.88 -7.16
CA LEU A 230 12.48 14.03 -5.80
C LEU A 230 13.74 13.21 -5.57
N GLU A 231 14.80 13.86 -5.08
CA GLU A 231 16.04 13.16 -4.71
C GLU A 231 15.93 12.62 -3.29
N TYR A 232 16.00 11.29 -3.15
CA TYR A 232 16.10 10.63 -1.85
C TYR A 232 17.56 10.19 -1.60
N PRO A 233 18.24 10.73 -0.58
CA PRO A 233 19.64 10.39 -0.31
C PRO A 233 19.77 8.91 0.07
N ASP A 234 20.85 8.26 -0.38
CA ASP A 234 21.19 6.87 -0.06
C ASP A 234 20.05 5.86 -0.31
N PHE A 235 19.23 6.12 -1.34
CA PHE A 235 18.07 5.31 -1.67
C PHE A 235 18.40 3.81 -1.77
N TYR A 236 19.44 3.45 -2.52
CA TYR A 236 19.84 2.05 -2.73
C TYR A 236 20.42 1.40 -1.49
N LYS A 237 21.13 2.14 -0.62
CA LYS A 237 21.58 1.64 0.68
C LYS A 237 20.38 1.22 1.52
N LYS A 238 19.37 2.09 1.61
CA LYS A 238 18.18 1.80 2.40
C LYS A 238 17.35 0.67 1.77
N LEU A 239 17.21 0.65 0.44
CA LEU A 239 16.56 -0.44 -0.29
C LEU A 239 17.26 -1.78 -0.05
N TYR A 240 18.60 -1.78 -0.02
CA TYR A 240 19.39 -2.95 0.30
C TYR A 240 19.12 -3.43 1.73
N SER A 241 19.09 -2.52 2.71
CA SER A 241 18.79 -2.84 4.12
C SER A 241 17.39 -3.43 4.34
N LEU A 242 16.43 -3.19 3.44
CA LEU A 242 15.07 -3.75 3.52
C LEU A 242 14.99 -5.22 3.08
N LEU A 243 16.01 -5.73 2.39
CA LEU A 243 16.10 -7.14 2.04
C LEU A 243 16.51 -7.92 3.30
N ASP A 244 15.52 -8.26 4.12
CA ASP A 244 15.66 -9.08 5.31
C ASP A 244 15.13 -10.52 5.06
N PRO A 245 15.39 -11.48 5.96
CA PRO A 245 14.86 -12.85 5.83
C PRO A 245 13.32 -12.93 5.78
N SER A 246 12.62 -11.90 6.25
CA SER A 246 11.16 -11.89 6.28
C SER A 246 10.55 -11.53 4.92
N ILE A 247 11.31 -10.95 3.99
CA ILE A 247 10.81 -10.36 2.74
C ILE A 247 9.99 -11.32 1.89
N TYR A 248 10.35 -12.60 1.88
CA TYR A 248 9.65 -13.64 1.13
C TYR A 248 8.34 -14.11 1.77
N HIS A 249 8.15 -13.80 3.06
CA HIS A 249 6.97 -14.18 3.84
C HIS A 249 5.97 -13.01 4.00
N VAL A 250 6.35 -11.78 3.61
CA VAL A 250 5.46 -10.62 3.76
C VAL A 250 4.31 -10.66 2.75
N LYS A 251 3.09 -10.33 3.22
CA LYS A 251 1.87 -10.23 2.39
C LYS A 251 2.03 -9.34 1.15
N TYR A 252 2.83 -8.28 1.24
CA TYR A 252 3.01 -7.28 0.17
C TYR A 252 4.24 -7.54 -0.70
N ARG A 253 4.82 -8.75 -0.69
CA ARG A 253 6.02 -9.10 -1.46
C ARG A 253 5.88 -8.85 -2.96
N ALA A 254 4.72 -9.16 -3.56
CA ALA A 254 4.46 -8.95 -4.98
C ALA A 254 4.69 -7.50 -5.40
N ARG A 255 4.12 -6.56 -4.64
CA ARG A 255 4.29 -5.11 -4.85
C ARG A 255 5.73 -4.67 -4.69
N PHE A 256 6.40 -5.18 -3.65
CA PHE A 256 7.80 -4.85 -3.40
C PHE A 256 8.72 -5.34 -4.53
N PHE A 257 8.60 -6.60 -4.97
CA PHE A 257 9.44 -7.16 -6.03
C PHE A 257 9.14 -6.53 -7.39
N HIS A 258 7.90 -6.13 -7.66
CA HIS A 258 7.57 -5.31 -8.82
C HIS A 258 8.33 -3.98 -8.83
N LEU A 259 8.33 -3.25 -7.71
CA LEU A 259 9.10 -2.02 -7.58
C LEU A 259 10.61 -2.26 -7.63
N LEU A 260 11.09 -3.32 -6.97
CA LEU A 260 12.50 -3.67 -6.97
C LEU A 260 13.00 -3.95 -8.40
N ASP A 261 12.18 -4.61 -9.22
CA ASP A 261 12.48 -4.82 -10.64
C ASP A 261 12.63 -3.49 -11.39
N LEU A 262 11.68 -2.57 -11.19
CA LEU A 262 11.74 -1.22 -11.77
C LEU A 262 13.00 -0.48 -11.31
N PHE A 263 13.32 -0.48 -10.02
CA PHE A 263 14.52 0.20 -9.49
C PHE A 263 15.83 -0.38 -10.01
N LEU A 264 15.91 -1.70 -10.21
CA LEU A 264 17.10 -2.40 -10.70
C LEU A 264 17.14 -2.50 -12.23
N SER A 265 16.12 -2.05 -12.95
CA SER A 265 16.12 -1.90 -14.42
C SER A 265 16.88 -0.66 -14.91
N SER A 266 17.27 0.24 -14.00
CA SER A 266 18.00 1.45 -14.36
C SER A 266 19.37 1.13 -14.98
N SER A 267 19.66 1.73 -16.14
CA SER A 267 20.91 1.53 -16.88
C SER A 267 22.14 2.14 -16.21
N HIS A 268 21.96 3.08 -15.27
CA HIS A 268 23.04 3.83 -14.63
C HIS A 268 23.56 3.16 -13.34
N LEU A 269 23.15 1.92 -13.06
CA LEU A 269 23.58 1.23 -11.85
C LEU A 269 24.98 0.63 -11.98
N PRO A 270 25.87 0.87 -11.01
CA PRO A 270 27.18 0.26 -11.02
C PRO A 270 27.08 -1.25 -10.75
N ALA A 271 27.94 -2.04 -11.39
CA ALA A 271 27.90 -3.49 -11.30
C ALA A 271 28.05 -4.04 -9.86
N TYR A 272 28.82 -3.34 -9.00
CA TYR A 272 28.98 -3.76 -7.59
C TYR A 272 27.66 -3.74 -6.83
N LEU A 273 26.80 -2.78 -7.12
CA LEU A 273 25.52 -2.59 -6.44
C LEU A 273 24.58 -3.73 -6.84
N VAL A 274 24.43 -3.98 -8.14
CA VAL A 274 23.58 -5.06 -8.65
C VAL A 274 24.09 -6.42 -8.14
N ALA A 275 25.40 -6.64 -8.13
CA ALA A 275 25.99 -7.85 -7.56
C ALA A 275 25.67 -8.03 -6.07
N ALA A 276 25.69 -6.95 -5.27
CA ALA A 276 25.29 -7.00 -3.87
C ALA A 276 23.82 -7.40 -3.70
N PHE A 277 22.92 -6.85 -4.51
CA PHE A 277 21.52 -7.24 -4.53
C PHE A 277 21.32 -8.71 -4.93
N ILE A 278 21.98 -9.18 -6.00
CA ILE A 278 21.90 -10.58 -6.45
C ILE A 278 22.37 -11.52 -5.34
N LYS A 279 23.52 -11.24 -4.72
CA LYS A 279 24.11 -12.08 -3.67
C LYS A 279 23.24 -12.10 -2.42
N ARG A 280 22.74 -10.94 -1.96
CA ARG A 280 21.83 -10.88 -0.81
C ARG A 280 20.54 -11.65 -1.08
N LEU A 281 19.89 -11.44 -2.24
CA LEU A 281 18.68 -12.17 -2.62
C LEU A 281 18.92 -13.69 -2.67
N SER A 282 20.06 -14.11 -3.21
CA SER A 282 20.42 -15.53 -3.31
C SER A 282 20.65 -16.16 -1.93
N ARG A 283 21.27 -15.42 -1.00
CA ARG A 283 21.44 -15.88 0.38
C ARG A 283 20.12 -16.00 1.13
N LEU A 284 19.25 -15.01 0.99
CA LEU A 284 17.91 -15.04 1.58
C LEU A 284 17.03 -16.15 0.94
N ALA A 285 17.27 -16.49 -0.33
CA ALA A 285 16.53 -17.53 -1.04
C ALA A 285 16.68 -18.91 -0.39
N LEU A 286 17.80 -19.19 0.30
CA LEU A 286 18.01 -20.47 0.98
C LEU A 286 16.95 -20.79 2.05
N THR A 287 16.33 -19.77 2.64
CA THR A 287 15.27 -19.93 3.64
C THR A 287 13.87 -19.64 3.08
N ALA A 288 13.77 -19.35 1.78
CA ALA A 288 12.53 -18.93 1.14
C ALA A 288 11.62 -20.13 0.82
N PRO A 289 10.29 -19.92 0.83
CA PRO A 289 9.33 -20.94 0.40
C PRO A 289 9.37 -21.13 -1.13
N PRO A 290 8.91 -22.28 -1.66
CA PRO A 290 9.02 -22.62 -3.08
C PRO A 290 8.33 -21.61 -4.01
N GLU A 291 7.19 -21.06 -3.63
CA GLU A 291 6.48 -20.03 -4.39
C GLU A 291 7.27 -18.71 -4.50
N ALA A 292 8.11 -18.40 -3.52
CA ALA A 292 9.00 -17.24 -3.60
C ALA A 292 10.21 -17.57 -4.47
N LEU A 293 10.79 -18.77 -4.36
CA LEU A 293 11.91 -19.22 -5.17
C LEU A 293 11.60 -19.20 -6.67
N LEU A 294 10.41 -19.64 -7.06
CA LEU A 294 9.95 -19.58 -8.45
C LEU A 294 9.90 -18.16 -9.03
N MET A 295 9.77 -17.13 -8.20
CA MET A 295 9.81 -15.73 -8.61
C MET A 295 11.23 -15.16 -8.56
N VAL A 296 11.98 -15.46 -7.49
CA VAL A 296 13.32 -14.91 -7.22
C VAL A 296 14.36 -15.42 -8.21
N ILE A 297 14.28 -16.68 -8.61
CA ILE A 297 15.27 -17.26 -9.54
C ILE A 297 15.18 -16.57 -10.92
N PRO A 298 14.00 -16.48 -11.58
CA PRO A 298 13.85 -15.69 -12.81
C PRO A 298 14.22 -14.21 -12.63
N PHE A 299 13.89 -13.62 -11.49
CA PHE A 299 14.29 -12.25 -11.16
C PHE A 299 15.81 -12.07 -11.18
N ILE A 300 16.56 -12.97 -10.53
CA ILE A 300 18.03 -12.97 -10.54
C ILE A 300 18.56 -13.23 -11.97
N CYS A 301 17.95 -14.14 -12.72
CA CYS A 301 18.30 -14.37 -14.14
C CYS A 301 18.14 -13.09 -14.97
N ASN A 302 17.05 -12.34 -14.79
CA ASN A 302 16.84 -11.05 -15.45
C ASN A 302 17.92 -10.03 -15.06
N LEU A 303 18.34 -9.98 -13.80
CA LEU A 303 19.47 -9.12 -13.39
C LEU A 303 20.79 -9.49 -14.09
N PHE A 304 21.05 -10.78 -14.31
CA PHE A 304 22.22 -11.21 -15.11
C PHE A 304 22.12 -10.87 -16.59
N ARG A 305 20.91 -10.89 -17.16
CA ARG A 305 20.66 -10.46 -18.54
C ARG A 305 20.91 -8.96 -18.69
N ARG A 306 20.40 -8.14 -17.76
CA ARG A 306 20.59 -6.68 -17.73
C ARG A 306 22.02 -6.25 -17.44
N HIS A 307 22.72 -6.96 -16.55
CA HIS A 307 24.08 -6.63 -16.11
C HIS A 307 25.05 -7.81 -16.32
N PRO A 308 25.56 -8.01 -17.55
CA PRO A 308 26.51 -9.09 -17.86
C PRO A 308 27.78 -9.10 -17.01
N ALA A 309 28.21 -7.94 -16.49
CA ALA A 309 29.36 -7.84 -15.58
C ALA A 309 29.17 -8.66 -14.29
N CYS A 310 27.93 -8.91 -13.86
CA CYS A 310 27.65 -9.72 -12.67
C CYS A 310 27.80 -11.22 -12.94
N LYS A 311 27.93 -11.68 -14.20
CA LYS A 311 28.12 -13.12 -14.52
C LYS A 311 29.38 -13.72 -13.90
N VAL A 312 30.33 -12.88 -13.48
CA VAL A 312 31.50 -13.24 -12.66
C VAL A 312 31.11 -13.95 -11.36
N LEU A 313 29.89 -13.74 -10.85
CA LEU A 313 29.38 -14.45 -9.67
C LEU A 313 29.07 -15.94 -9.93
N VAL A 314 28.76 -16.30 -11.18
CA VAL A 314 28.42 -17.67 -11.60
C VAL A 314 29.65 -18.39 -12.14
N HIS A 315 30.44 -17.72 -12.99
CA HIS A 315 31.60 -18.32 -13.63
C HIS A 315 32.82 -17.39 -13.58
N ARG A 316 33.93 -17.88 -13.02
CA ARG A 316 35.21 -17.15 -12.88
C ARG A 316 36.34 -17.92 -13.56
N PRO A 317 36.62 -17.66 -14.85
CA PRO A 317 37.70 -18.35 -15.54
C PRO A 317 39.09 -17.96 -15.03
N ASN A 318 39.26 -16.71 -14.57
CA ASN A 318 40.54 -16.14 -14.13
C ASN A 318 40.60 -15.92 -12.59
N GLY A 319 39.70 -16.53 -11.83
CA GLY A 319 39.65 -16.39 -10.37
C GLY A 319 40.66 -17.30 -9.66
N PRO A 320 40.91 -17.10 -8.34
CA PRO A 320 41.63 -18.07 -7.54
C PRO A 320 40.91 -19.43 -7.61
N ALA A 321 41.66 -20.51 -7.81
CA ALA A 321 41.12 -21.86 -7.96
C ALA A 321 40.35 -22.33 -6.72
N ASP A 322 40.78 -21.90 -5.54
CA ASP A 322 40.11 -22.15 -4.27
C ASP A 322 39.88 -20.81 -3.54
N LEU A 323 38.62 -20.55 -3.19
CA LEU A 323 38.24 -19.56 -2.18
C LEU A 323 38.04 -20.31 -0.87
N SER A 324 38.97 -20.19 0.08
CA SER A 324 38.87 -20.86 1.38
C SER A 324 37.72 -20.34 2.23
N GLU A 325 37.39 -19.06 2.09
CA GLU A 325 36.27 -18.39 2.75
C GLU A 325 35.55 -17.45 1.76
N ASP A 326 34.24 -17.29 1.94
CA ASP A 326 33.43 -16.35 1.15
C ASP A 326 33.70 -14.91 1.63
N PRO A 327 34.23 -13.99 0.79
CA PRO A 327 34.50 -12.62 1.18
C PRO A 327 33.25 -11.75 1.37
N TYR A 328 32.07 -12.24 0.98
CA TYR A 328 30.82 -11.47 1.07
C TYR A 328 30.33 -11.33 2.51
N ILE A 329 30.06 -10.08 2.92
CA ILE A 329 29.61 -9.73 4.27
C ILE A 329 28.12 -9.40 4.23
N MET A 330 27.30 -10.26 4.85
CA MET A 330 25.83 -10.16 4.81
C MET A 330 25.30 -9.03 5.69
N GLU A 331 25.99 -8.68 6.77
CA GLU A 331 25.56 -7.71 7.79
C GLU A 331 25.74 -6.27 7.34
N GLN A 332 26.47 -6.03 6.25
CA GLN A 332 26.71 -4.67 5.75
C GLN A 332 25.41 -4.04 5.22
N GLU A 333 25.21 -2.76 5.55
CA GLU A 333 24.10 -1.97 5.02
C GLU A 333 24.46 -1.30 3.70
N GLU A 334 25.74 -1.03 3.47
CA GLU A 334 26.23 -0.39 2.26
C GLU A 334 26.54 -1.44 1.17
N PRO A 335 25.88 -1.39 0.00
CA PRO A 335 26.12 -2.36 -1.07
C PRO A 335 27.58 -2.39 -1.55
N SER A 336 28.27 -1.24 -1.56
CA SER A 336 29.67 -1.13 -1.99
C SER A 336 30.65 -1.85 -1.04
N GLU A 337 30.34 -1.90 0.25
CA GLU A 337 31.19 -2.53 1.28
C GLU A 337 30.92 -4.02 1.47
N SER A 338 29.85 -4.54 0.87
CA SER A 338 29.46 -5.95 0.97
C SER A 338 30.44 -6.94 0.30
N ARG A 339 31.31 -6.45 -0.58
CA ARG A 339 32.27 -7.26 -1.38
C ARG A 339 31.63 -8.38 -2.21
N ALA A 340 30.37 -8.21 -2.62
CA ALA A 340 29.66 -9.23 -3.38
C ALA A 340 30.35 -9.63 -4.70
N LEU A 341 30.98 -8.69 -5.41
CA LEU A 341 31.75 -8.98 -6.63
C LEU A 341 32.99 -9.83 -6.39
N GLU A 342 33.46 -9.99 -5.15
CA GLU A 342 34.58 -10.87 -4.82
C GLU A 342 34.11 -12.30 -4.49
N SER A 343 32.79 -12.51 -4.30
CA SER A 343 32.14 -13.78 -3.96
C SER A 343 31.58 -14.54 -5.16
N SER A 344 31.25 -15.83 -4.98
CA SER A 344 30.48 -16.65 -5.92
C SER A 344 29.07 -16.97 -5.40
N LEU A 345 28.20 -17.53 -6.24
CA LEU A 345 26.79 -17.86 -5.90
C LEU A 345 26.55 -19.35 -5.68
N TRP A 346 27.13 -19.87 -4.59
CA TRP A 346 26.88 -21.26 -4.17
C TRP A 346 25.42 -21.50 -3.76
N GLU A 347 24.70 -20.45 -3.36
CA GLU A 347 23.32 -20.56 -2.91
C GLU A 347 22.38 -21.02 -4.02
N LEU A 348 22.54 -20.48 -5.24
CA LEU A 348 21.75 -20.91 -6.39
C LEU A 348 22.15 -22.32 -6.86
N GLN A 349 23.43 -22.68 -6.71
CA GLN A 349 23.88 -24.05 -6.98
C GLN A 349 23.25 -25.06 -6.00
N ALA A 350 23.13 -24.71 -4.72
CA ALA A 350 22.45 -25.55 -3.74
C ALA A 350 20.96 -25.72 -4.07
N LEU A 351 20.29 -24.66 -4.55
CA LEU A 351 18.89 -24.71 -4.98
C LEU A 351 18.64 -25.60 -6.20
N GLN A 352 19.66 -26.01 -6.96
CA GLN A 352 19.52 -27.01 -8.03
C GLN A 352 19.14 -28.40 -7.49
N ASN A 353 19.39 -28.66 -6.21
CA ASN A 353 19.02 -29.91 -5.52
C ASN A 353 17.81 -29.70 -4.59
N HIS A 354 16.88 -28.83 -4.98
CA HIS A 354 15.67 -28.54 -4.21
C HIS A 354 14.64 -29.68 -4.30
N TYR A 355 13.84 -29.88 -3.25
CA TYR A 355 12.84 -30.96 -3.20
C TYR A 355 11.71 -30.79 -4.22
N TYR A 356 11.39 -29.55 -4.58
CA TYR A 356 10.38 -29.23 -5.59
C TYR A 356 11.03 -29.14 -6.97
N PRO A 357 10.59 -29.97 -7.95
CA PRO A 357 11.29 -30.12 -9.23
C PRO A 357 11.31 -28.85 -10.06
N ASP A 358 10.23 -28.06 -10.08
CA ASP A 358 10.17 -26.84 -10.91
C ASP A 358 11.17 -25.77 -10.42
N VAL A 359 11.43 -25.71 -9.10
CA VAL A 359 12.47 -24.85 -8.53
C VAL A 359 13.87 -25.34 -8.90
N ALA A 360 14.11 -26.65 -8.81
CA ALA A 360 15.38 -27.24 -9.21
C ALA A 360 15.69 -26.98 -10.70
N GLN A 361 14.68 -27.13 -11.56
CA GLN A 361 14.77 -26.81 -12.99
C GLN A 361 15.04 -25.32 -13.22
N ALA A 362 14.31 -24.43 -12.54
CA ALA A 362 14.54 -22.99 -12.65
C ALA A 362 15.96 -22.61 -12.25
N ALA A 363 16.50 -23.17 -11.16
CA ALA A 363 17.88 -22.93 -10.72
C ALA A 363 18.92 -23.50 -11.69
N ALA A 364 18.61 -24.63 -12.35
CA ALA A 364 19.49 -25.26 -13.33
C ALA A 364 19.66 -24.45 -14.63
N ILE A 365 18.75 -23.50 -14.92
CA ILE A 365 18.86 -22.60 -16.09
C ILE A 365 20.19 -21.82 -16.05
N LEU A 366 20.71 -21.51 -14.86
CA LEU A 366 21.98 -20.79 -14.68
C LEU A 366 23.22 -21.57 -15.14
N ASN A 367 23.12 -22.90 -15.25
CA ASN A 367 24.20 -23.72 -15.80
C ASN A 367 24.27 -23.65 -17.33
N GLN A 368 23.20 -23.17 -17.97
CA GLN A 368 23.10 -23.01 -19.41
C GLN A 368 23.42 -21.56 -19.80
N SER A 369 23.71 -21.31 -21.08
CA SER A 369 23.82 -19.95 -21.59
C SER A 369 22.46 -19.26 -21.53
N LEU A 370 22.32 -18.26 -20.66
CA LEU A 370 21.12 -17.43 -20.57
C LEU A 370 20.84 -16.74 -21.91
N SER A 371 19.59 -16.83 -22.39
CA SER A 371 19.09 -16.04 -23.52
C SER A 371 19.12 -14.55 -23.20
N GLU A 372 19.16 -13.72 -24.25
CA GLU A 372 19.09 -12.25 -24.10
C GLU A 372 17.68 -11.76 -23.74
N ILE A 373 16.64 -12.56 -24.01
CA ILE A 373 15.24 -12.20 -23.75
C ILE A 373 14.94 -12.37 -22.26
N GLU A 374 14.34 -11.34 -21.66
CA GLU A 374 13.89 -11.36 -20.26
C GLU A 374 12.63 -12.23 -20.08
N ASP A 375 12.57 -12.89 -18.93
CA ASP A 375 11.39 -13.65 -18.52
C ASP A 375 10.37 -12.70 -17.89
N ASP A 376 9.09 -12.82 -18.24
CA ASP A 376 8.03 -12.06 -17.56
C ASP A 376 7.76 -12.66 -16.17
N ILE A 377 8.07 -11.88 -15.14
CA ILE A 377 7.89 -12.25 -13.74
C ILE A 377 6.51 -11.91 -13.20
N SER A 378 5.69 -11.14 -13.94
CA SER A 378 4.44 -10.55 -13.42
C SER A 378 3.47 -11.61 -12.90
N GLY A 379 3.30 -12.71 -13.63
CA GLY A 379 2.45 -13.84 -13.21
C GLY A 379 3.02 -14.67 -12.06
N LEU A 380 4.31 -14.52 -11.74
CA LEU A 380 5.01 -15.24 -10.66
C LEU A 380 4.96 -14.49 -9.32
N LEU A 381 4.77 -13.17 -9.36
CA LEU A 381 4.77 -12.31 -8.18
C LEU A 381 3.65 -12.65 -7.18
N GLU A 382 2.48 -13.06 -7.69
CA GLU A 382 1.27 -13.32 -6.88
C GLU A 382 1.08 -14.79 -6.52
N LEU A 383 1.96 -15.70 -6.97
CA LEU A 383 1.81 -17.14 -6.76
C LEU A 383 1.72 -17.49 -5.27
N SER A 384 0.64 -18.15 -4.88
CA SER A 384 0.44 -18.64 -3.52
C SER A 384 0.77 -20.13 -3.39
N ALA A 385 1.12 -20.57 -2.17
CA ALA A 385 1.34 -21.99 -1.89
C ALA A 385 0.09 -22.85 -2.19
N SER A 386 -1.11 -22.29 -1.98
CA SER A 386 -2.38 -22.93 -2.35
C SER A 386 -2.51 -23.14 -3.86
N GLU A 387 -2.14 -22.14 -4.66
CA GLU A 387 -2.17 -22.29 -6.12
C GLU A 387 -1.15 -23.31 -6.63
N LEU A 388 0.03 -23.38 -6.01
CA LEU A 388 1.01 -24.42 -6.35
C LEU A 388 0.46 -25.82 -6.05
N PHE A 389 -0.19 -25.99 -4.90
CA PHE A 389 -0.83 -27.25 -4.53
C PHE A 389 -1.95 -27.61 -5.51
N ASP A 390 -2.84 -26.66 -5.83
CA ASP A 390 -3.94 -26.87 -6.77
C ASP A 390 -3.45 -27.21 -8.18
N LYS A 391 -2.33 -26.60 -8.61
CA LYS A 391 -1.69 -26.93 -9.89
C LYS A 391 -1.20 -28.37 -9.89
N GLU A 392 -0.61 -28.84 -8.81
CA GLU A 392 -0.09 -30.21 -8.71
C GLU A 392 -1.22 -31.24 -8.67
N VAL A 393 -2.30 -30.98 -7.93
CA VAL A 393 -3.47 -31.86 -7.86
C VAL A 393 -4.15 -32.03 -9.23
N LYS A 394 -4.12 -30.98 -10.06
CA LYS A 394 -4.69 -31.00 -11.41
C LYS A 394 -3.81 -31.70 -12.44
N LYS A 395 -2.52 -31.92 -12.16
CA LYS A 395 -1.64 -32.67 -13.07
C LYS A 395 -2.10 -34.14 -13.07
N SER A 396 -2.52 -34.63 -14.24
CA SER A 396 -2.78 -36.05 -14.43
C SER A 396 -1.47 -36.82 -14.22
N ALA A 397 -1.38 -37.60 -13.14
CA ALA A 397 -0.23 -38.46 -12.91
C ALA A 397 -0.11 -39.49 -14.04
N ALA A 398 0.90 -39.32 -14.90
CA ALA A 398 1.21 -40.28 -15.96
C ALA A 398 1.92 -41.54 -15.43
N ILE A 399 2.47 -41.45 -14.22
CA ILE A 399 3.27 -42.51 -13.58
C ILE A 399 2.60 -42.86 -12.26
N VAL A 400 2.18 -44.11 -12.12
CA VAL A 400 1.71 -44.65 -10.83
C VAL A 400 2.94 -44.86 -9.94
N PRO A 401 3.02 -44.26 -8.74
CA PRO A 401 4.12 -44.49 -7.83
C PRO A 401 4.07 -45.95 -7.33
N LEU A 402 5.12 -46.73 -7.61
CA LEU A 402 5.18 -48.18 -7.35
C LEU A 402 6.27 -48.57 -6.33
N GLU A 403 6.85 -47.62 -5.60
CA GLU A 403 7.89 -47.94 -4.63
C GLU A 403 7.31 -48.71 -3.42
N PHE A 404 7.68 -50.00 -3.33
CA PHE A 404 7.37 -50.86 -2.20
C PHE A 404 8.66 -51.20 -1.45
N GLU A 405 8.84 -50.62 -0.26
CA GLU A 405 9.87 -51.02 0.70
C GLU A 405 9.22 -51.79 1.87
N GLN A 406 9.67 -53.03 2.11
CA GLN A 406 9.12 -53.88 3.17
C GLN A 406 9.57 -53.38 4.56
N VAL A 407 8.64 -52.85 5.36
CA VAL A 407 8.93 -52.36 6.72
C VAL A 407 9.25 -53.54 7.66
N ARG A 408 10.49 -53.66 8.10
CA ARG A 408 10.93 -54.62 9.14
C ARG A 408 11.09 -53.91 10.49
N GLY A 409 10.00 -53.79 11.26
CA GLY A 409 10.00 -53.29 12.65
C GLY A 409 9.04 -52.12 12.90
N THR A 410 8.66 -51.90 14.17
CA THR A 410 7.77 -50.79 14.59
C THR A 410 8.52 -49.46 14.56
N CYS A 411 8.13 -48.56 13.65
CA CYS A 411 8.66 -47.20 13.52
C CYS A 411 8.51 -46.41 14.82
N THR A 412 9.55 -46.42 15.66
CA THR A 412 9.61 -45.67 16.93
C THR A 412 10.89 -44.85 17.09
N LYS A 413 11.69 -44.69 16.03
CA LYS A 413 12.79 -43.73 15.99
C LYS A 413 12.61 -42.79 14.81
N LEU A 414 12.59 -41.49 15.11
CA LEU A 414 12.47 -40.33 14.19
C LEU A 414 13.57 -40.24 13.11
N THR A 415 14.32 -41.31 12.85
CA THR A 415 15.24 -41.45 11.72
C THR A 415 14.57 -42.02 10.46
N CYS A 416 13.28 -42.38 10.52
CA CYS A 416 12.42 -42.61 9.35
C CYS A 416 11.59 -41.35 9.04
N GLY A 417 12.24 -40.25 8.68
CA GLY A 417 11.57 -39.02 8.24
C GLY A 417 11.25 -39.07 6.74
N ALA A 418 9.97 -39.01 6.39
CA ALA A 418 9.43 -38.66 5.07
C ALA A 418 9.50 -39.69 3.91
N ARG A 419 9.40 -40.99 4.17
CA ARG A 419 9.07 -41.99 3.12
C ARG A 419 7.68 -42.62 3.23
N HIS A 420 6.85 -42.11 4.13
CA HIS A 420 5.58 -42.74 4.45
C HIS A 420 4.53 -41.66 4.58
N PHE A 421 3.80 -41.37 3.50
CA PHE A 421 2.37 -41.05 3.48
C PHE A 421 1.96 -40.86 2.01
N CYS A 422 1.45 -41.92 1.39
CA CYS A 422 0.53 -41.80 0.25
C CYS A 422 -0.89 -41.96 0.80
N LEU A 423 -1.77 -41.03 0.45
CA LEU A 423 -3.20 -41.28 0.33
C LEU A 423 -3.49 -41.59 -1.13
#